data_AF-A0AAV8Z3M8-F1
#
_entry.id   AF-A0AAV8Z3M8-F1
#
_cell.length_a   1.000
_cell.length_b   1.000
_cell.length_c   1.000
_cell.angle_alpha   90.00
_cell.angle_beta   90.00
_cell.angle_gamma   90.00
#
_symmetry.space_group_name_H-M   'P 1'
#
loop_
_entity.id
_entity.type
_entity.pdbx_description
1 polymer ?
#
loop_
_entity_poly.entity_id
_entity_poly.type
_entity_poly.pdbx_seq_one_letter_code
_entity_poly.pdbx_strand_id
1 'polypeptide(L)'
;NRPIAGKKTLSVLDSALAQAECFDYVKINFLEKESSQRASKMFFDKFIPKLPTVKAQEEAEEEELVDPQQVLRDQCRETDHCKHLADRYQECNDRVNSRTRTTETCTEELFDLLHAIDHCVTKDLFKKLK
;
A
#
# COMPACT_ATOMS: atom_id res chain seq x y z
N ASN A 1 36.46 -14.32 -37.92
CA ASN A 1 35.11 -14.90 -38.13
C ASN A 1 34.46 -15.22 -36.80
N ARG A 2 33.51 -14.39 -36.35
CA ARG A 2 32.53 -14.71 -35.31
C ARG A 2 31.39 -15.54 -35.97
N PRO A 3 30.55 -16.32 -35.26
CA PRO A 3 29.74 -15.78 -34.16
C PRO A 3 29.56 -16.70 -32.93
N ILE A 4 29.18 -16.01 -31.85
CA ILE A 4 28.81 -16.51 -30.54
C ILE A 4 27.31 -16.86 -30.60
N ALA A 5 26.95 -18.13 -30.41
CA ALA A 5 25.59 -18.59 -30.18
C ALA A 5 25.41 -18.84 -28.67
N GLY A 6 24.33 -18.49 -27.98
CA GLY A 6 23.10 -17.81 -28.34
C GLY A 6 22.35 -17.54 -27.03
N LYS A 7 22.42 -16.30 -26.53
CA LYS A 7 21.64 -15.81 -25.40
C LYS A 7 20.19 -15.61 -25.88
N LYS A 8 19.28 -16.54 -25.61
CA LYS A 8 17.84 -16.38 -25.97
C LYS A 8 16.83 -16.95 -24.96
N THR A 9 17.17 -17.06 -23.68
CA THR A 9 16.20 -17.44 -22.63
C THR A 9 16.17 -16.49 -21.42
N LEU A 10 16.86 -15.35 -21.49
CA LEU A 10 17.05 -14.47 -20.32
C LEU A 10 15.90 -13.47 -20.07
N SER A 11 15.04 -13.17 -21.05
CA SER A 11 14.12 -12.01 -20.94
C SER A 11 12.81 -12.25 -20.18
N VAL A 12 12.45 -13.49 -19.84
CA VAL A 12 11.22 -13.80 -19.09
C VAL A 12 11.52 -14.05 -17.61
N LEU A 13 12.72 -14.59 -17.34
CA LEU A 13 13.21 -14.82 -15.99
C LEU A 13 13.50 -13.49 -15.26
N ASP A 14 13.98 -12.46 -15.96
CA ASP A 14 14.31 -11.16 -15.35
C ASP A 14 13.06 -10.38 -14.85
N SER A 15 11.91 -10.50 -15.50
CA SER A 15 10.67 -9.80 -15.08
C SER A 15 9.95 -10.53 -13.93
N ALA A 16 9.99 -11.86 -13.92
CA ALA A 16 9.51 -12.66 -12.79
C ALA A 16 10.40 -12.48 -11.55
N LEU A 17 11.72 -12.33 -11.75
CA LEU A 17 12.66 -12.03 -10.67
C LEU A 17 12.39 -10.64 -10.07
N ALA A 18 12.06 -9.62 -10.89
CA ALA A 18 11.74 -8.29 -10.37
C ALA A 18 10.43 -8.23 -9.54
N GLN A 19 9.42 -9.04 -9.90
CA GLN A 19 8.18 -9.14 -9.10
C GLN A 19 8.39 -9.99 -7.84
N ALA A 20 9.16 -11.07 -7.92
CA ALA A 20 9.55 -11.88 -6.76
C ALA A 20 10.42 -11.07 -5.78
N GLU A 21 11.36 -10.27 -6.28
CA GLU A 21 12.20 -9.38 -5.48
C GLU A 21 11.38 -8.28 -4.80
N CYS A 22 10.34 -7.72 -5.45
CA CYS A 22 9.44 -6.75 -4.81
C CYS A 22 8.57 -7.38 -3.70
N PHE A 23 8.02 -8.57 -3.94
CA PHE A 23 7.20 -9.27 -2.94
C PHE A 23 8.06 -9.76 -1.76
N ASP A 24 9.27 -10.25 -2.04
CA ASP A 24 10.26 -10.61 -1.02
C ASP A 24 10.79 -9.37 -0.29
N TYR A 25 11.00 -8.22 -0.93
CA TYR A 25 11.39 -6.98 -0.24
C TYR A 25 10.28 -6.48 0.69
N VAL A 26 9.01 -6.51 0.28
CA VAL A 26 7.89 -6.13 1.17
C VAL A 26 7.74 -7.12 2.33
N LYS A 27 7.90 -8.42 2.08
CA LYS A 27 7.80 -9.46 3.11
C LYS A 27 9.01 -9.47 4.06
N ILE A 28 10.21 -9.20 3.57
CA ILE A 28 11.44 -8.99 4.37
C ILE A 28 11.28 -7.74 5.24
N ASN A 29 10.79 -6.61 4.71
CA ASN A 29 10.53 -5.40 5.51
C ASN A 29 9.39 -5.58 6.53
N PHE A 30 8.41 -6.45 6.26
CA PHE A 30 7.36 -6.79 7.21
C PHE A 30 7.86 -7.73 8.33
N LEU A 31 8.72 -8.70 8.02
CA LEU A 31 9.31 -9.62 9.00
C LEU A 31 10.51 -9.01 9.79
N GLU A 32 11.28 -8.08 9.21
CA GLU A 32 12.29 -7.30 9.95
C GLU A 32 11.66 -6.28 10.93
N LYS A 33 10.43 -5.82 10.66
CA LYS A 33 9.68 -4.98 11.60
C LYS A 33 9.37 -5.68 12.93
N GLU A 34 9.30 -7.02 12.96
CA GLU A 34 9.08 -7.77 14.21
C GLU A 34 10.37 -8.00 15.01
N SER A 35 11.52 -8.17 14.36
CA SER A 35 12.81 -8.38 15.05
C SER A 35 13.46 -7.08 15.53
N SER A 36 13.27 -5.98 14.79
CA SER A 36 13.77 -4.63 15.12
C SER A 36 13.08 -4.04 16.36
N GLN A 37 11.80 -4.36 16.59
CA GLN A 37 11.05 -3.89 17.77
C GLN A 37 11.62 -4.43 19.10
N ARG A 38 12.16 -5.66 19.13
CA ARG A 38 12.78 -6.22 20.35
C ARG A 38 14.16 -5.63 20.64
N ALA A 39 14.99 -5.44 19.61
CA ALA A 39 16.33 -4.84 19.76
C ALA A 39 16.25 -3.34 20.09
N SER A 40 15.32 -2.61 19.48
CA SER A 40 15.09 -1.19 19.75
C SER A 40 14.58 -0.95 21.18
N LYS A 41 13.68 -1.82 21.69
CA LYS A 41 13.22 -1.79 23.09
C LYS A 41 14.39 -1.91 24.08
N MET A 42 15.32 -2.84 23.84
CA MET A 42 16.49 -3.04 24.70
C MET A 42 17.53 -1.90 24.62
N PHE A 43 17.62 -1.20 23.49
CA PHE A 43 18.54 -0.07 23.32
C PHE A 43 17.99 1.23 23.93
N PHE A 44 16.70 1.52 23.74
CA PHE A 44 16.05 2.72 24.29
C PHE A 44 15.97 2.67 25.83
N ASP A 45 15.70 1.50 26.42
CA ASP A 45 15.65 1.28 27.88
C ASP A 45 17.02 1.49 28.57
N LYS A 46 18.13 1.23 27.85
CA LYS A 46 19.49 1.36 28.40
C LYS A 46 20.07 2.76 28.23
N PHE A 47 19.63 3.50 27.21
CA PHE A 47 20.20 4.80 26.87
C PHE A 47 19.34 6.00 27.31
N ILE A 48 18.05 5.83 27.61
CA ILE A 48 17.20 6.94 28.07
C ILE A 48 16.35 6.53 29.29
N PRO A 49 16.94 6.48 30.50
CA PRO A 49 16.26 6.00 31.71
C PRO A 49 15.19 6.95 32.29
N LYS A 50 14.93 8.10 31.65
CA LYS A 50 14.02 9.15 32.14
C LYS A 50 13.06 9.69 31.09
N LEU A 51 12.80 8.98 29.99
CA LEU A 51 11.63 9.30 29.18
C LEU A 51 10.39 8.77 29.91
N PRO A 52 9.33 9.58 30.11
CA PRO A 52 8.06 9.02 30.52
C PRO A 52 7.61 8.10 29.39
N THR A 53 7.73 6.80 29.61
CA THR A 53 7.05 5.80 28.80
C THR A 53 5.59 6.18 28.87
N VAL A 54 5.03 6.72 27.79
CA VAL A 54 3.58 6.86 27.65
C VAL A 54 3.07 5.44 27.77
N LYS A 55 2.60 5.10 28.98
CA LYS A 55 1.72 3.97 29.17
C LYS A 55 0.50 4.38 28.37
N ALA A 56 0.42 3.92 27.12
CA ALA A 56 -0.87 3.71 26.51
C ALA A 56 -1.62 2.88 27.55
N GLN A 57 -2.56 3.53 28.23
CA GLN A 57 -3.36 2.90 29.26
C GLN A 57 -4.03 1.68 28.60
N GLU A 58 -3.42 0.51 28.83
CA GLU A 58 -4.17 -0.71 29.05
C GLU A 58 -5.24 -0.35 30.09
N GLU A 59 -6.52 -0.55 29.73
CA GLU A 59 -7.75 -0.12 30.43
C GLU A 59 -8.45 1.13 29.86
N ALA A 60 -8.83 1.07 28.59
CA ALA A 60 -10.12 1.56 28.11
C ALA A 60 -10.62 0.53 27.10
N GLU A 61 -11.90 0.18 27.17
CA GLU A 61 -12.59 -0.83 26.38
C GLU A 61 -12.04 -0.99 24.96
N GLU A 62 -11.90 -2.24 24.50
CA GLU A 62 -11.71 -2.62 23.10
C GLU A 62 -12.95 -2.24 22.24
N GLU A 63 -13.48 -1.02 22.39
CA GLU A 63 -14.27 -0.41 21.34
C GLU A 63 -13.32 -0.15 20.17
N GLU A 64 -13.45 -0.98 19.14
CA GLU A 64 -12.74 -0.82 17.87
C GLU A 64 -12.81 0.65 17.44
N LEU A 65 -11.72 1.39 17.62
CA LEU A 65 -11.62 2.80 17.24
C LEU A 65 -11.62 2.85 15.71
N VAL A 66 -12.81 2.85 15.11
CA VAL A 66 -12.98 2.92 13.67
C VAL A 66 -12.60 4.32 13.19
N ASP A 67 -11.62 4.41 12.29
CA ASP A 67 -11.26 5.67 11.64
C ASP A 67 -12.46 6.19 10.83
N PRO A 68 -13.03 7.36 11.18
CA PRO A 68 -14.14 7.95 10.45
C PRO A 68 -13.85 8.17 8.96
N GLN A 69 -12.57 8.31 8.59
CA GLN A 69 -12.16 8.44 7.19
C GLN A 69 -12.40 7.17 6.39
N GLN A 70 -12.16 5.99 6.97
CA GLN A 70 -12.34 4.71 6.27
C GLN A 70 -13.82 4.50 5.93
N VAL A 71 -14.70 4.72 6.90
CA VAL A 71 -16.16 4.63 6.71
C VAL A 71 -16.65 5.57 5.61
N LEU A 72 -16.15 6.82 5.59
CA LEU A 72 -16.52 7.78 4.55
C LEU A 72 -15.97 7.40 3.18
N ARG A 73 -14.75 6.86 3.10
CA ARG A 73 -14.16 6.39 1.84
C ARG A 73 -14.99 5.26 1.24
N ASP A 74 -15.45 4.31 2.05
CA ASP A 74 -16.29 3.20 1.57
C ASP A 74 -17.65 3.69 1.09
N GLN A 75 -18.28 4.61 1.81
CA GLN A 75 -19.52 5.26 1.37
C GLN A 75 -19.34 6.03 0.06
N CYS A 76 -18.22 6.75 -0.08
CA CYS A 76 -17.93 7.53 -1.28
C CYS A 76 -17.60 6.65 -2.50
N ARG A 77 -17.00 5.46 -2.30
CA ARG A 77 -16.79 4.47 -3.37
C ARG A 77 -18.09 3.98 -3.99
N GLU A 78 -19.18 3.94 -3.22
CA GLU A 78 -20.49 3.50 -3.69
C GLU A 78 -21.22 4.52 -4.58
N THR A 79 -20.70 5.74 -4.71
CA THR A 79 -21.29 6.77 -5.59
C THR A 79 -21.11 6.41 -7.07
N ASP A 80 -22.10 6.69 -7.91
CA ASP A 80 -22.09 6.32 -9.34
C ASP A 80 -20.85 6.84 -10.09
N HIS A 81 -20.41 8.07 -9.76
CA HIS A 81 -19.21 8.65 -10.35
C HIS A 81 -17.93 7.90 -9.97
N CYS A 82 -17.77 7.53 -8.69
CA CYS A 82 -16.60 6.77 -8.23
C CYS A 82 -16.64 5.33 -8.74
N LYS A 83 -17.83 4.72 -8.85
CA LYS A 83 -18.01 3.38 -9.43
C LYS A 83 -17.53 3.32 -10.88
N HIS A 84 -17.96 4.27 -11.72
CA HIS A 84 -17.52 4.32 -13.11
C HIS A 84 -15.99 4.48 -13.24
N LEU A 85 -15.37 5.31 -12.39
CA LEU A 85 -13.91 5.46 -12.37
C LEU A 85 -13.19 4.21 -11.85
N ALA A 86 -13.78 3.53 -10.86
CA ALA A 86 -13.28 2.26 -10.36
C ALA A 86 -13.32 1.17 -11.44
N ASP A 87 -14.38 1.11 -12.24
CA ASP A 87 -14.50 0.18 -13.36
C ASP A 87 -13.41 0.43 -14.42
N ARG A 88 -13.15 1.69 -14.77
CA ARG A 88 -12.05 2.04 -15.69
C ARG A 88 -10.68 1.68 -15.15
N TYR A 89 -10.46 1.89 -13.85
CA TYR A 89 -9.24 1.48 -13.18
C TYR A 89 -9.06 -0.05 -13.21
N GLN A 90 -10.13 -0.82 -12.98
CA GLN A 90 -10.06 -2.28 -13.09
C GLN A 90 -9.82 -2.75 -14.52
N GLU A 91 -10.48 -2.14 -15.51
CA GLU A 91 -10.24 -2.45 -16.92
C GLU A 91 -8.77 -2.21 -17.31
N CYS A 92 -8.16 -1.13 -16.81
CA CYS A 92 -6.73 -0.90 -17.00
C CYS A 92 -5.89 -2.00 -16.32
N ASN A 93 -6.19 -2.35 -15.07
CA ASN A 93 -5.46 -3.40 -14.36
C ASN A 93 -5.53 -4.73 -15.10
N ASP A 94 -6.69 -5.12 -15.61
CA ASP A 94 -6.86 -6.36 -16.38
C ASP A 94 -6.06 -6.34 -17.68
N ARG A 95 -6.01 -5.19 -18.37
CA ARG A 95 -5.19 -4.99 -19.57
C ARG A 95 -3.69 -5.03 -19.28
N VAL A 96 -3.24 -4.46 -18.16
CA VAL A 96 -1.82 -4.46 -17.77
C VAL A 96 -1.39 -5.85 -17.30
N ASN A 97 -2.21 -6.52 -16.49
CA ASN A 97 -1.93 -7.86 -15.97
C ASN A 97 -1.95 -8.95 -17.05
N SER A 98 -2.76 -8.78 -18.10
CA SER A 98 -2.79 -9.72 -19.23
C SER A 98 -1.56 -9.61 -20.16
N ARG A 99 -0.78 -8.53 -20.06
CA ARG A 99 0.40 -8.29 -20.90
C ARG A 99 1.68 -8.65 -20.16
N THR A 100 2.49 -9.53 -20.74
CA THR A 100 3.78 -9.95 -20.15
C THR A 100 4.89 -8.91 -20.27
N ARG A 101 4.81 -7.97 -21.22
CA ARG A 101 5.81 -6.91 -21.44
C ARG A 101 5.12 -5.61 -21.88
N THR A 102 4.65 -4.83 -20.92
CA THR A 102 4.03 -3.51 -21.17
C THR A 102 4.73 -2.42 -20.38
N THR A 103 4.83 -1.22 -20.95
CA THR A 103 5.29 0.00 -20.26
C THR A 103 4.11 0.84 -19.76
N GLU A 104 2.89 0.37 -19.99
CA GLU A 104 1.65 1.01 -19.55
C GLU A 104 1.47 0.89 -18.03
N THR A 105 0.96 1.96 -17.42
CA THR A 105 0.70 2.05 -15.98
C THR A 105 -0.68 2.64 -15.73
N CYS A 106 -1.45 2.05 -14.81
CA CYS A 106 -2.81 2.51 -14.48
C CYS A 106 -2.86 3.68 -13.47
N THR A 107 -1.83 4.52 -13.48
CA THR A 107 -1.70 5.62 -12.51
C THR A 107 -2.65 6.76 -12.80
N GLU A 108 -2.97 7.00 -14.08
CA GLU A 108 -3.92 8.04 -14.48
C GLU A 108 -5.31 7.72 -13.92
N GLU A 109 -5.83 6.52 -14.20
CA GLU A 109 -7.13 6.07 -13.72
C GLU A 109 -7.19 5.97 -12.19
N LEU A 110 -6.06 5.63 -11.56
CA LEU A 110 -5.95 5.64 -10.10
C LEU A 110 -6.10 7.06 -9.54
N PHE A 111 -5.42 8.05 -10.12
CA PHE A 111 -5.53 9.44 -9.65
C PHE A 111 -6.92 10.01 -9.89
N ASP A 112 -7.58 9.67 -11.01
CA ASP A 112 -8.96 10.07 -11.26
C ASP A 112 -9.92 9.52 -10.19
N LEU A 113 -9.81 8.22 -9.88
CA LEU A 113 -10.60 7.58 -8.83
C LEU A 113 -10.35 8.21 -7.45
N LEU A 114 -9.08 8.41 -7.09
CA LEU A 114 -8.71 9.02 -5.81
C LEU A 114 -9.23 10.46 -5.70
N HIS A 115 -9.12 11.24 -6.78
CA HIS A 115 -9.63 12.59 -6.82
C HIS A 115 -11.13 12.65 -6.56
N ALA A 116 -11.91 11.76 -7.20
CA ALA A 116 -13.34 11.67 -6.99
C ALA A 116 -13.70 11.27 -5.54
N ILE A 117 -13.01 10.28 -4.97
CA ILE A 117 -13.23 9.84 -3.59
C ILE A 117 -12.88 10.98 -2.61
N ASP A 118 -11.73 11.62 -2.74
CA ASP A 118 -11.30 12.67 -1.82
C ASP A 118 -12.21 13.91 -1.94
N HIS A 119 -12.70 14.24 -3.14
CA HIS A 119 -13.71 15.29 -3.32
C HIS A 119 -15.04 14.98 -2.62
N CYS A 120 -15.41 13.70 -2.52
CA CYS A 120 -16.57 13.26 -1.76
C CYS A 120 -16.31 13.32 -0.24
N VAL A 121 -15.20 12.75 0.22
CA VAL A 121 -14.87 12.60 1.65
C VAL A 121 -14.63 13.94 2.35
N THR A 122 -13.99 14.90 1.67
CA THR A 122 -13.66 16.22 2.23
C THR A 122 -14.87 17.01 2.72
N LYS A 123 -16.08 16.72 2.22
CA LYS A 123 -17.32 17.40 2.63
C LYS A 123 -17.73 17.09 4.07
N ASP A 124 -17.41 15.90 4.55
CA ASP A 124 -17.91 15.38 5.84
C ASP A 124 -16.81 14.95 6.80
N LEU A 125 -15.59 14.67 6.31
CA LEU A 125 -14.48 14.23 7.15
C LEU A 125 -14.14 15.24 8.25
N PHE A 126 -13.98 16.51 7.90
CA PHE A 126 -13.59 17.55 8.86
C PHE A 126 -14.67 17.86 9.92
N LYS A 127 -15.91 17.40 9.73
CA LYS A 127 -16.97 17.53 10.74
C LYS A 127 -16.86 16.44 11.82
N LYS A 128 -16.20 15.32 11.50
CA LYS A 128 -16.03 14.17 12.40
C LYS A 128 -14.71 14.22 13.18
N LEU A 129 -13.74 14.97 12.68
CA LEU A 129 -12.46 15.21 13.35
C LEU A 129 -12.64 16.36 14.37
N LYS A 130 -12.19 16.15 15.60
CA LYS A 130 -12.20 17.14 16.70
C LYS A 130 -10.83 17.80 16.84
#